data_AF-A0A6L5K3S0-F1
#
_entry.id   AF-A0A6L5K3S0-F1
#
_cell.length_a   1.000
_cell.length_b   1.000
_cell.length_c   1.000
_cell.angle_alpha   90.00
_cell.angle_beta   90.00
_cell.angle_gamma   90.00
#
_symmetry.space_group_name_H-M   'P 1'
#
loop_
_entity.id
_entity.type
_entity.pdbx_description
1 polymer ?
#
loop_
_entity_poly.entity_id
_entity_poly.type
_entity_poly.pdbx_seq_one_letter_code
_entity_poly.pdbx_strand_id
1 'polypeptide(L)'
;GETLGEMVSASDFPYKQMSLLAVAYDLNIPVTVHVAIGTDTIHFHPKTRGDVLGELSLKDFFLLCALLEKLEGGGIFMNIGSAVVLPEVFLKALSFVRNRGQTLEDFTTAVFDFIHHYRPHHNVVKRPHGKKGKGFYFIGHHELLIPLLAASLKSL
;
A
#
# COMPACT_ATOMS: atom_id res chain seq x y z
N GLY A 1 -6.48 2.51 8.71
CA GLY A 1 -7.43 1.55 8.08
C GLY A 1 -8.09 0.60 9.06
N GLU A 2 -7.41 0.24 10.16
CA GLU A 2 -7.88 -0.68 11.21
C GLU A 2 -9.31 -0.42 11.72
N THR A 3 -9.64 0.81 12.13
CA THR A 3 -10.98 1.16 12.65
C THR A 3 -12.11 0.85 11.67
N LEU A 4 -11.84 0.99 10.36
CA LEU A 4 -12.84 0.66 9.34
C LEU A 4 -12.98 -0.85 9.18
N GLY A 5 -11.88 -1.60 9.29
CA GLY A 5 -11.88 -3.05 9.32
C GLY A 5 -12.66 -3.62 10.50
N GLU A 6 -12.41 -3.09 11.71
CA GLU A 6 -13.13 -3.44 12.94
C GLU A 6 -14.64 -3.20 12.79
N MET A 7 -15.03 -2.01 12.33
CA MET A 7 -16.43 -1.67 12.16
C MET A 7 -17.16 -2.61 11.21
N VAL A 8 -16.54 -2.96 10.07
CA VAL A 8 -17.14 -3.89 9.12
C VAL A 8 -17.16 -5.32 9.67
N SER A 9 -16.10 -5.76 10.36
CA SER A 9 -16.03 -7.08 10.99
C SER A 9 -17.12 -7.26 12.06
N ALA A 10 -17.31 -6.26 12.92
CA ALA A 10 -18.31 -6.26 13.98
C ALA A 10 -19.76 -6.04 13.49
N SER A 11 -19.97 -5.67 12.22
CA SER A 11 -21.30 -5.40 11.66
C SER A 11 -22.11 -6.67 11.37
N ASP A 12 -23.41 -6.51 11.07
CA ASP A 12 -24.27 -7.56 10.52
C ASP A 12 -24.42 -7.47 8.99
N PHE A 13 -23.46 -6.86 8.28
CA PHE A 13 -23.56 -6.73 6.83
C PHE A 13 -23.51 -8.10 6.13
N PRO A 14 -24.37 -8.34 5.12
CA PRO A 14 -24.56 -9.66 4.51
C PRO A 14 -23.33 -10.23 3.79
N TYR A 15 -22.32 -9.40 3.51
CA TYR A 15 -21.10 -9.79 2.79
C TYR A 15 -19.81 -9.29 3.47
N LYS A 16 -19.82 -9.06 4.79
CA LYS A 16 -18.63 -8.55 5.51
C LYS A 16 -17.39 -9.43 5.32
N GLN A 17 -17.57 -10.74 5.15
CA GLN A 17 -16.53 -11.72 4.84
C GLN A 17 -15.85 -11.52 3.48
N MET A 18 -16.47 -10.77 2.56
CA MET A 18 -15.86 -10.39 1.27
C MET A 18 -15.12 -9.05 1.34
N SER A 19 -15.22 -8.33 2.47
CA SER A 19 -14.51 -7.07 2.66
C SER A 19 -13.04 -7.33 2.99
N LEU A 20 -12.15 -6.80 2.16
CA LEU A 20 -10.70 -6.88 2.41
C LEU A 20 -10.33 -6.29 3.78
N LEU A 21 -11.00 -5.23 4.20
CA LEU A 21 -10.72 -4.55 5.47
C LEU A 21 -11.15 -5.39 6.68
N ALA A 22 -12.32 -6.03 6.60
CA ALA A 22 -12.80 -6.90 7.69
C ALA A 22 -11.92 -8.14 7.82
N VAL A 23 -11.64 -8.81 6.70
CA VAL A 23 -10.77 -9.99 6.69
C VAL A 23 -9.36 -9.66 7.16
N ALA A 24 -8.78 -8.53 6.76
CA ALA A 24 -7.48 -8.10 7.24
C ALA A 24 -7.49 -7.83 8.76
N TYR A 25 -8.54 -7.20 9.28
CA TYR A 25 -8.71 -6.97 10.71
C TYR A 25 -8.79 -8.29 11.49
N ASP A 26 -9.64 -9.24 11.05
CA ASP A 26 -9.82 -10.55 11.70
C ASP A 26 -8.51 -11.37 11.71
N LEU A 27 -7.67 -11.20 10.68
CA LEU A 27 -6.37 -11.85 10.56
C LEU A 27 -5.23 -11.08 11.25
N ASN A 28 -5.50 -9.96 11.93
CA ASN A 28 -4.51 -9.06 12.51
C ASN A 28 -3.45 -8.58 11.50
N ILE A 29 -3.86 -8.37 10.24
CA ILE A 29 -3.04 -7.81 9.17
C ILE A 29 -3.27 -6.31 9.13
N PRO A 30 -2.23 -5.47 9.37
CA PRO A 30 -2.39 -4.03 9.38
C PRO A 30 -2.83 -3.48 8.02
N VAL A 31 -3.78 -2.54 8.05
CA VAL A 31 -4.21 -1.79 6.86
C VAL A 31 -4.08 -0.29 7.09
N THR A 32 -3.34 0.37 6.21
CA THR A 32 -3.16 1.82 6.17
C THR A 32 -4.00 2.44 5.06
N VAL A 33 -4.48 3.66 5.28
CA VAL A 33 -5.23 4.48 4.32
C VAL A 33 -4.55 5.83 4.22
N HIS A 34 -4.11 6.18 3.01
CA HIS A 34 -3.38 7.42 2.75
C HIS A 34 -4.27 8.38 1.94
N VAL A 35 -4.96 9.27 2.66
CA VAL A 35 -5.94 10.19 2.07
C VAL A 35 -5.25 11.28 1.26
N ALA A 36 -5.69 11.48 0.02
CA ALA A 36 -5.35 12.65 -0.79
C ALA A 36 -6.52 13.63 -0.73
N ILE A 37 -6.31 14.77 -0.08
CA ILE A 37 -7.40 15.75 0.11
C ILE A 37 -7.89 16.24 -1.26
N GLY A 38 -9.20 16.19 -1.47
CA GLY A 38 -9.86 16.56 -2.72
C GLY A 38 -10.03 15.43 -3.74
N THR A 39 -9.53 14.21 -3.48
CA THR A 39 -9.75 13.06 -4.38
C THR A 39 -11.01 12.28 -4.05
N ASP A 40 -11.39 12.22 -2.78
CA ASP A 40 -12.56 11.47 -2.33
C ASP A 40 -13.80 12.37 -2.17
N THR A 41 -14.97 11.84 -2.50
CA THR A 41 -16.25 12.55 -2.39
C THR A 41 -16.64 12.86 -0.95
N ILE A 42 -16.14 12.09 0.02
CA ILE A 42 -16.40 12.32 1.45
C ILE A 42 -15.86 13.69 1.92
N HIS A 43 -14.90 14.28 1.21
CA HIS A 43 -14.35 15.59 1.55
C HIS A 43 -15.38 16.73 1.50
N PHE A 44 -16.47 16.58 0.75
CA PHE A 44 -17.55 17.58 0.68
C PHE A 44 -18.61 17.41 1.79
N HIS A 45 -18.56 16.32 2.55
CA HIS A 45 -19.58 16.06 3.56
C HIS A 45 -19.48 17.08 4.71
N PRO A 46 -20.59 17.70 5.17
CA PRO A 46 -20.55 18.77 6.18
C PRO A 46 -19.93 18.39 7.52
N LYS A 47 -19.89 17.09 7.84
CA LYS A 47 -19.26 16.57 9.06
C LYS A 47 -17.80 16.18 8.89
N THR A 48 -17.21 16.39 7.72
CA THR A 48 -15.81 16.04 7.46
C THR A 48 -14.89 16.96 8.25
N ARG A 49 -13.93 16.34 8.94
CA ARG A 49 -12.99 17.00 9.84
C ARG A 49 -11.58 16.87 9.29
N GLY A 50 -11.03 17.98 8.79
CA GLY A 50 -9.71 17.99 8.15
C GLY A 50 -8.56 17.65 9.11
N ASP A 51 -8.70 18.05 10.38
CA ASP A 51 -7.79 17.68 11.46
C ASP A 51 -7.74 16.16 11.67
N VAL A 52 -8.91 15.51 11.71
CA VAL A 52 -9.02 14.06 11.86
C VAL A 52 -8.46 13.32 10.63
N LEU A 53 -8.78 13.78 9.42
CA LEU A 53 -8.26 13.17 8.19
C LEU A 53 -6.73 13.24 8.13
N GLY A 54 -6.16 14.41 8.43
CA GLY A 54 -4.71 14.61 8.43
C GLY A 54 -4.02 13.77 9.51
N GLU A 55 -4.54 13.78 10.73
CA GLU A 55 -4.01 13.01 11.86
C GLU A 55 -4.01 11.51 11.56
N LEU A 56 -5.14 10.96 11.11
CA LEU A 56 -5.26 9.53 10.84
C LEU A 56 -4.41 9.09 9.64
N SER A 57 -4.35 9.89 8.56
CA SER A 57 -3.49 9.61 7.40
C SER A 57 -2.00 9.64 7.78
N LEU A 58 -1.60 10.56 8.65
CA LEU A 58 -0.22 10.64 9.15
C LEU A 58 0.11 9.49 10.10
N LYS A 59 -0.82 9.07 10.96
CA LYS A 59 -0.67 7.87 11.80
C LYS A 59 -0.47 6.63 10.94
N ASP A 60 -1.28 6.46 9.90
CA ASP A 60 -1.17 5.35 8.94
C ASP A 60 0.16 5.44 8.14
N PHE A 61 0.66 6.64 7.83
CA PHE A 61 1.99 6.82 7.24
C PHE A 61 3.12 6.28 8.13
N PHE A 62 3.12 6.60 9.42
CA PHE A 62 4.16 6.10 10.33
C PHE A 62 4.04 4.59 10.60
N LEU A 63 2.82 4.05 10.60
CA LEU A 63 2.62 2.60 10.60
C LEU A 63 3.22 1.95 9.36
N LEU A 64 2.99 2.51 8.17
CA LEU A 64 3.63 2.04 6.94
C LEU A 64 5.16 2.11 7.06
N CYS A 65 5.73 3.20 7.57
CA CYS A 65 7.18 3.29 7.81
C CYS A 65 7.68 2.10 8.65
N ALA A 66 7.03 1.79 9.77
CA ALA A 66 7.39 0.67 10.64
C ALA A 66 7.27 -0.70 9.94
N LEU A 67 6.33 -0.86 9.01
CA LEU A 67 6.21 -2.07 8.18
C LEU A 67 7.33 -2.15 7.15
N LEU A 68 7.72 -1.03 6.53
CA LEU A 68 8.82 -0.99 5.56
C LEU A 68 10.17 -1.37 6.18
N GLU A 69 10.40 -1.08 7.46
CA GLU A 69 11.59 -1.52 8.20
C GLU A 69 11.80 -3.05 8.11
N LYS A 70 10.73 -3.82 7.94
CA LYS A 70 10.74 -5.28 7.85
C LYS A 70 10.97 -5.81 6.43
N LEU A 71 11.13 -4.96 5.42
CA LEU A 71 11.36 -5.40 4.05
C LEU A 71 12.80 -5.87 3.81
N GLU A 72 13.77 -5.42 4.61
CA GLU A 72 15.16 -5.83 4.44
C GLU A 72 15.31 -7.34 4.62
N GLY A 73 16.14 -7.97 3.77
CA GLY A 73 16.37 -9.41 3.78
C GLY A 73 15.39 -10.21 2.90
N GLY A 74 14.82 -9.57 1.88
CA GLY A 74 14.03 -10.24 0.84
C GLY A 74 12.53 -9.97 0.88
N GLY A 75 12.06 -8.97 1.62
CA GLY A 75 10.66 -8.54 1.62
C GLY A 75 10.20 -7.97 0.27
N ILE A 76 8.88 -7.88 0.09
CA ILE A 76 8.26 -7.45 -1.16
C ILE A 76 7.29 -6.29 -0.93
N PHE A 77 7.44 -5.23 -1.72
CA PHE A 77 6.44 -4.16 -1.84
C PHE A 77 5.79 -4.19 -3.23
N MET A 78 4.46 -4.16 -3.29
CA MET A 78 3.72 -4.16 -4.55
C MET A 78 2.85 -2.90 -4.67
N ASN A 79 3.00 -2.19 -5.79
CA ASN A 79 2.13 -1.09 -6.18
C ASN A 79 1.16 -1.56 -7.27
N ILE A 80 -0.11 -1.71 -6.91
CA ILE A 80 -1.15 -2.19 -7.83
C ILE A 80 -2.09 -1.03 -8.16
N GLY A 81 -2.05 -0.55 -9.40
CA GLY A 81 -3.02 0.42 -9.94
C GLY A 81 -2.92 1.86 -9.43
N SER A 82 -1.92 2.21 -8.62
CA SER A 82 -1.74 3.59 -8.16
C SER A 82 -0.66 4.30 -8.97
N ALA A 83 -1.08 5.28 -9.78
CA ALA A 83 -0.17 6.07 -10.60
C ALA A 83 0.53 7.23 -9.85
N VAL A 84 0.01 7.63 -8.68
CA VAL A 84 0.49 8.83 -7.95
C VAL A 84 0.58 8.61 -6.45
N VAL A 85 -0.54 8.38 -5.75
CA VAL A 85 -0.58 8.44 -4.28
C VAL A 85 0.37 7.43 -3.62
N LEU A 86 0.24 6.14 -3.93
CA LEU A 86 1.08 5.12 -3.30
C LEU A 86 2.55 5.21 -3.72
N PRO A 87 2.92 5.45 -5.00
CA PRO A 87 4.32 5.68 -5.37
C PRO A 87 4.98 6.84 -4.61
N GLU A 88 4.24 7.93 -4.38
CA GLU A 88 4.76 9.07 -3.61
C GLU A 88 4.87 8.72 -2.13
N VAL A 89 3.83 8.17 -1.52
CA VAL A 89 3.81 7.74 -0.10
C VAL A 89 4.95 6.76 0.18
N PHE A 90 5.11 5.73 -0.65
CA PHE A 90 6.17 4.73 -0.51
C PHE A 90 7.57 5.36 -0.55
N LEU A 91 7.84 6.24 -1.51
CA LEU A 91 9.14 6.89 -1.62
C LEU A 91 9.48 7.73 -0.38
N LYS A 92 8.48 8.40 0.22
CA LYS A 92 8.68 9.22 1.44
C LYS A 92 8.88 8.34 2.66
N ALA A 93 8.10 7.27 2.80
CA ALA A 93 8.24 6.30 3.87
C ALA A 93 9.62 5.61 3.83
N LEU A 94 10.05 5.17 2.64
CA LEU A 94 11.39 4.60 2.44
C LEU A 94 12.50 5.59 2.80
N SER A 95 12.37 6.84 2.37
CA SER A 95 13.34 7.90 2.69
C SER A 95 13.39 8.17 4.19
N PHE A 96 12.23 8.21 4.86
CA PHE A 96 12.14 8.39 6.31
C PHE A 96 12.84 7.26 7.07
N VAL A 97 12.57 5.99 6.71
CA VAL A 97 13.20 4.82 7.33
C VAL A 97 14.71 4.85 7.18
N ARG A 98 15.22 5.11 5.96
CA ARG A 98 16.66 5.21 5.70
C ARG A 98 17.33 6.35 6.47
N ASN A 99 16.67 7.51 6.56
CA ASN A 99 17.21 8.66 7.30
C ASN A 99 17.32 8.42 8.81
N ARG A 100 16.66 7.38 9.34
CA ARG A 100 16.81 6.92 10.74
C ARG A 100 17.96 5.93 10.93
N GLY A 101 18.76 5.68 9.90
CA GLY A 101 19.96 4.83 9.96
C GLY A 101 19.71 3.36 9.64
N GLN A 102 18.51 2.97 9.21
CA GLN A 102 18.25 1.61 8.77
C GLN A 102 18.69 1.39 7.32
N THR A 103 19.35 0.27 7.08
CA THR A 103 19.66 -0.19 5.72
C THR A 103 18.44 -0.91 5.15
N LEU A 104 17.87 -0.33 4.09
CA LEU A 104 16.85 -0.97 3.26
C LEU A 104 17.40 -1.02 1.84
N GLU A 105 18.03 -2.12 1.45
CA GLU A 105 18.62 -2.32 0.12
C GLU A 105 18.29 -3.67 -0.49
N ASP A 106 17.97 -4.68 0.34
CA ASP A 106 17.68 -6.05 -0.06
C ASP A 106 16.18 -6.34 0.05
N PHE A 107 15.42 -5.78 -0.87
CA PHE A 107 13.99 -6.02 -1.02
C PHE A 107 13.59 -5.95 -2.50
N THR A 108 12.44 -6.55 -2.82
CA THR A 108 11.89 -6.55 -4.17
C THR A 108 10.69 -5.61 -4.25
N THR A 109 10.55 -4.92 -5.38
CA THR A 109 9.32 -4.18 -5.70
C THR A 109 8.68 -4.68 -6.98
N ALA A 110 7.36 -4.58 -7.06
CA ALA A 110 6.64 -4.81 -8.30
C ALA A 110 5.57 -3.74 -8.52
N VAL A 111 5.41 -3.31 -9.76
CA VAL A 111 4.30 -2.46 -10.20
C VAL A 111 3.40 -3.26 -11.13
N PHE A 112 2.09 -3.15 -10.93
CA PHE A 112 1.06 -3.69 -11.82
C PHE A 112 0.16 -2.56 -12.30
N ASP A 113 0.16 -2.28 -13.61
CA ASP A 113 -0.67 -1.25 -14.23
C ASP A 113 -1.16 -1.68 -15.62
N PHE A 114 -2.22 -1.06 -16.11
CA PHE A 114 -2.71 -1.26 -17.48
C PHE A 114 -1.78 -0.67 -18.54
N ILE A 115 -1.05 0.39 -18.19
CA ILE A 115 -0.07 1.07 -19.04
C ILE A 115 1.19 1.45 -18.25
N HIS A 116 2.26 1.84 -18.94
CA HIS A 116 3.49 2.29 -18.29
C HIS A 116 3.37 3.73 -17.78
N HIS A 117 3.60 3.93 -16.48
CA HIS A 117 3.56 5.25 -15.85
C HIS A 117 4.95 5.67 -15.33
N TYR A 118 5.28 6.95 -15.55
CA TYR A 118 6.55 7.53 -15.10
C TYR A 118 6.77 7.38 -13.59
N ARG A 119 5.81 7.80 -12.75
CA ARG A 119 5.99 7.83 -11.29
C ARG A 119 6.16 6.44 -10.68
N PRO A 120 5.31 5.43 -10.94
CA PRO A 120 5.56 4.06 -10.49
C PRO A 120 6.91 3.53 -10.99
N HIS A 121 7.26 3.76 -12.26
CA HIS A 121 8.54 3.30 -12.80
C HIS A 121 9.74 3.90 -12.07
N HIS A 122 9.72 5.20 -11.80
CA HIS A 122 10.84 5.86 -11.13
C HIS A 122 10.84 5.63 -9.63
N ASN A 123 9.71 5.83 -8.96
CA ASN A 123 9.61 5.87 -7.50
C ASN A 123 9.43 4.51 -6.85
N VAL A 124 8.99 3.48 -7.59
CA VAL A 124 8.84 2.11 -7.08
C VAL A 124 9.88 1.18 -7.72
N VAL A 125 10.04 1.21 -9.04
CA VAL A 125 10.88 0.22 -9.75
C VAL A 125 12.36 0.60 -9.85
N LYS A 126 12.70 1.87 -10.08
CA LYS A 126 14.10 2.27 -10.34
C LYS A 126 14.86 2.79 -9.13
N ARG A 127 14.36 3.84 -8.49
CA ARG A 127 15.07 4.58 -7.41
C ARG A 127 15.15 3.86 -6.06
N PRO A 128 14.18 3.02 -5.66
CA PRO A 128 14.18 2.43 -4.32
C PRO A 128 15.30 1.45 -4.04
N HIS A 129 15.84 0.78 -5.05
CA HIS A 129 16.75 -0.34 -4.83
C HIS A 129 18.20 0.13 -4.63
N GLY A 130 18.91 -0.53 -3.71
CA GLY A 130 20.37 -0.46 -3.60
C GLY A 130 21.03 -1.41 -4.61
N LYS A 131 22.14 -2.03 -4.23
CA LYS A 131 22.84 -2.99 -5.12
C LYS A 131 22.17 -4.37 -5.19
N LYS A 132 21.35 -4.74 -4.20
CA LYS A 132 20.81 -6.10 -4.03
C LYS A 132 19.34 -6.23 -4.46
N GLY A 133 18.53 -5.22 -4.18
CA GLY A 133 17.11 -5.22 -4.51
C GLY A 133 16.82 -5.21 -6.02
N LYS A 134 15.59 -5.61 -6.37
CA LYS A 134 15.11 -5.68 -7.76
C LYS A 134 13.72 -5.09 -7.89
N GLY A 135 13.49 -4.34 -8.96
CA GLY A 135 12.18 -3.82 -9.31
C GLY A 135 11.63 -4.47 -10.58
N PHE A 136 10.35 -4.80 -10.58
CA PHE A 136 9.62 -5.35 -11.72
C PHE A 136 8.45 -4.44 -12.11
N TYR A 137 8.16 -4.37 -13.40
CA TYR A 137 7.00 -3.66 -13.92
C TYR A 137 6.20 -4.61 -14.82
N PHE A 138 4.98 -4.92 -14.43
CA PHE A 138 4.05 -5.76 -15.16
C PHE A 138 2.96 -4.88 -15.78
N ILE A 139 2.76 -5.04 -17.09
CA ILE A 139 1.75 -4.29 -17.84
C ILE A 139 0.67 -5.27 -18.30
N GLY A 140 -0.57 -5.00 -17.94
CA GLY A 140 -1.73 -5.82 -18.33
C GLY A 140 -2.94 -5.59 -17.45
N HIS A 141 -4.04 -6.23 -17.79
CA HIS A 141 -5.30 -6.11 -17.07
C HIS A 141 -5.21 -6.72 -15.67
N HIS A 142 -5.58 -5.96 -14.62
CA HIS A 142 -5.51 -6.43 -13.24
C HIS A 142 -6.40 -7.65 -12.98
N GLU A 143 -7.52 -7.74 -13.70
CA GLU A 143 -8.46 -8.85 -13.69
C GLU A 143 -7.83 -10.17 -14.14
N LEU A 144 -6.70 -10.10 -14.87
CA LEU A 144 -5.90 -11.26 -15.24
C LEU A 144 -4.66 -11.39 -14.36
N LEU A 145 -3.89 -10.31 -14.23
CA LEU A 145 -2.58 -10.35 -13.56
C LEU A 145 -2.67 -10.68 -12.08
N ILE A 146 -3.65 -10.13 -11.36
CA ILE A 146 -3.75 -10.33 -9.91
C ILE A 146 -4.23 -11.76 -9.57
N PRO A 147 -5.27 -12.32 -10.23
CA PRO A 147 -5.63 -13.72 -10.04
C PRO A 147 -4.52 -14.69 -10.45
N LEU A 148 -3.80 -14.42 -11.53
CA LEU A 148 -2.66 -15.25 -11.95
C LEU A 148 -1.54 -15.24 -10.92
N LEU A 149 -1.16 -14.07 -10.41
CA LEU A 149 -0.17 -13.95 -9.33
C LEU A 149 -0.61 -14.75 -8.10
N ALA A 150 -1.86 -14.61 -7.67
CA ALA A 150 -2.40 -15.35 -6.54
C ALA A 150 -2.38 -16.87 -6.78
N ALA A 151 -2.75 -17.32 -7.97
CA ALA A 151 -2.72 -18.73 -8.35
C ALA A 151 -1.28 -19.29 -8.36
N SER A 152 -0.32 -18.54 -8.91
CA SER A 152 1.09 -18.92 -8.92
C SER A 152 1.67 -19.06 -7.51
N LEU A 153 1.35 -18.12 -6.61
CA LEU A 153 1.79 -18.18 -5.22
C LEU A 153 1.20 -19.38 -4.45
N LYS A 154 -0.03 -19.79 -4.78
CA LYS A 154 -0.68 -20.96 -4.16
C LYS A 154 -0.14 -22.30 -4.70
N SER A 155 0.45 -22.29 -5.90
CA SER A 155 0.99 -23.50 -6.54
C SER A 155 2.43 -23.85 -6.15
N LEU A 156 3.13 -22.94 -5.46
CA LEU A 156 4.46 -23.15 -4.89
C LEU A 156 4.36 -23.94 -3.57
#